data_AF-A0A2D6FAW7-F1
#
_entry.id   AF-A0A2D6FAW7-F1
#
_cell.length_a   1.000
_cell.length_b   1.000
_cell.length_c   1.000
_cell.angle_alpha   90.00
_cell.angle_beta   90.00
_cell.angle_gamma   90.00
#
_symmetry.space_group_name_H-M   'P 1'
#
loop_
_entity.id
_entity.type
_entity.pdbx_description
1 polymer ?
#
loop_
_entity_poly.entity_id
_entity_poly.type
_entity_poly.pdbx_seq_one_letter_code
_entity_poly.pdbx_strand_id
1 'polypeptide(L)'
;MATEGYTHPEFLVDVAWVDAHKGDGNVVIVDCEVDAAFARGHIPGAVLVPDNYEKDPDSGRLFLMQPAQFKAMCEGLSIGDDTTVIAYDHSRSLTAARLWWALNTYGHTDVKILNGGWRAWVTNGGAVDFGRAAPKSVTFTPKRDDSKLVKVDELKQACQVGDSVIWDVRSDGEWDGSNSRGNKRVGHVPGAVHLEWFNLMDSETNEFKPAAEIRRILTEHGITPDKNVYTY
;
A
#
# COMPACT_ATOMS: atom_id res chain seq x y z
N MET A 1 -8.90 -4.64 19.50
CA MET A 1 -7.89 -3.60 19.20
C MET A 1 -7.38 -3.79 17.79
N ALA A 2 -6.98 -2.72 17.10
CA ALA A 2 -6.85 -2.55 15.64
C ALA A 2 -6.04 -3.61 14.83
N THR A 3 -5.52 -4.65 15.47
CA THR A 3 -4.71 -5.74 14.89
C THR A 3 -5.17 -7.15 15.30
N GLU A 4 -6.36 -7.29 15.92
CA GLU A 4 -6.82 -8.58 16.44
C GLU A 4 -6.97 -9.66 15.36
N GLY A 5 -6.21 -10.74 15.53
CA GLY A 5 -6.32 -11.97 14.74
C GLY A 5 -5.61 -11.95 13.40
N TYR A 6 -4.91 -10.87 13.01
CA TYR A 6 -4.07 -10.90 11.82
C TYR A 6 -2.88 -11.84 12.01
N THR A 7 -2.47 -12.50 10.93
CA THR A 7 -1.23 -13.30 10.93
C THR A 7 0.01 -12.43 11.12
N HIS A 8 -0.03 -11.21 10.60
CA HIS A 8 1.05 -10.23 10.66
C HIS A 8 0.56 -8.90 11.27
N PRO A 9 0.28 -8.85 12.58
CA PRO A 9 -0.17 -7.63 13.25
C PRO A 9 0.90 -6.52 13.22
N GLU A 10 2.18 -6.87 13.05
CA GLU A 10 3.32 -5.95 13.01
C GLU A 10 3.32 -5.00 11.80
N PHE A 11 2.54 -5.28 10.76
CA PHE A 11 2.40 -4.42 9.58
C PHE A 11 1.45 -3.24 9.80
N LEU A 12 0.65 -3.26 10.87
CA LEU A 12 -0.31 -2.20 11.17
C LEU A 12 0.04 -1.52 12.48
N VAL A 13 -0.14 -0.21 12.52
CA VAL A 13 -0.06 0.60 13.73
C VAL A 13 -1.31 1.46 13.88
N ASP A 14 -1.65 1.80 15.11
CA ASP A 14 -2.74 2.74 15.40
C ASP A 14 -2.21 4.15 15.65
N VAL A 15 -3.13 5.09 15.86
CA VAL A 15 -2.82 6.49 16.13
C VAL A 15 -1.97 6.66 17.39
N ALA A 16 -2.24 5.88 18.44
CA ALA A 16 -1.51 5.99 19.70
C ALA A 16 -0.04 5.57 19.54
N TRP A 17 0.22 4.52 18.76
CA TRP A 17 1.58 4.12 18.42
C TRP A 17 2.29 5.22 17.62
N VAL A 18 1.65 5.77 16.59
CA VAL A 18 2.26 6.84 15.78
C VAL A 18 2.54 8.08 16.63
N ASP A 19 1.60 8.49 17.49
CA ASP A 19 1.79 9.66 18.35
C ASP A 19 2.96 9.50 19.33
N ALA A 20 3.14 8.28 19.86
CA ALA A 20 4.24 7.95 20.77
C ALA A 20 5.63 7.89 20.10
N HIS A 21 5.70 7.50 18.82
CA HIS A 21 6.97 7.22 18.13
C HIS A 21 7.32 8.24 17.02
N LYS A 22 6.43 9.17 16.66
CA LYS A 22 6.69 10.17 15.59
C LYS A 22 7.92 11.06 15.82
N GLY A 23 8.39 11.15 17.07
CA GLY A 23 9.59 11.89 17.45
C GLY A 23 10.88 11.06 17.41
N ASP A 24 10.79 9.75 17.19
CA ASP A 24 11.95 8.86 17.24
C ASP A 24 12.88 9.12 16.05
N GLY A 25 14.20 9.13 16.31
CA GLY A 25 15.19 9.54 15.33
C GLY A 25 15.23 8.65 14.07
N ASN A 26 14.84 7.38 14.21
CA ASN A 26 14.80 6.35 13.17
C ASN A 26 13.39 6.11 12.60
N VAL A 27 12.37 6.88 13.00
CA VAL A 27 11.03 6.77 12.43
C VAL A 27 10.85 7.81 11.32
N VAL A 28 10.28 7.39 10.19
CA VAL A 28 9.86 8.28 9.10
C VAL A 28 8.39 8.03 8.81
N ILE A 29 7.58 9.06 8.98
CA ILE A 29 6.16 9.04 8.62
C ILE A 29 6.03 9.53 7.19
N VAL A 30 5.37 8.74 6.34
CA VAL A 30 5.26 9.02 4.90
C VAL A 30 3.79 9.20 4.55
N ASP A 31 3.45 10.43 4.15
CA ASP A 31 2.18 10.76 3.54
C ASP A 31 2.20 10.35 2.06
N CYS A 32 1.30 9.47 1.68
CA CYS A 32 1.16 8.91 0.34
C CYS A 32 0.09 9.62 -0.51
N GLU A 33 -0.28 10.85 -0.15
CA GLU A 33 -1.18 11.71 -0.93
C GLU A 33 -0.46 12.66 -1.89
N VAL A 34 -1.24 13.53 -2.55
CA VAL A 34 -0.74 14.62 -3.39
C VAL A 34 -0.37 15.86 -2.58
N ASP A 35 0.53 16.69 -3.12
CA ASP A 35 1.01 17.93 -2.46
C ASP A 35 -0.11 18.86 -2.00
N ALA A 36 -1.18 18.98 -2.79
CA ALA A 36 -2.33 19.80 -2.43
C ALA A 36 -3.05 19.29 -1.17
N ALA A 37 -3.08 17.98 -0.91
CA ALA A 37 -3.67 17.41 0.30
C ALA A 37 -2.73 17.58 1.49
N PHE A 38 -1.44 17.25 1.31
CA PHE A 38 -0.40 17.41 2.33
C PHE A 38 -0.31 18.87 2.84
N ALA A 39 -0.36 19.84 1.94
CA ALA A 39 -0.30 21.26 2.28
C ALA A 39 -1.51 21.77 3.09
N ARG A 40 -2.64 21.03 3.09
CA ARG A 40 -3.82 21.36 3.91
C ARG A 40 -3.74 20.80 5.34
N GLY A 41 -2.70 20.04 5.65
CA GLY A 41 -2.47 19.44 6.95
C GLY A 41 -2.05 17.98 6.82
N HIS A 42 -1.06 17.60 7.62
CA HIS A 42 -0.49 16.26 7.67
C HIS A 42 -0.04 15.91 9.09
N ILE A 43 0.40 14.67 9.29
CA ILE A 43 0.92 14.22 10.58
C ILE A 43 2.25 14.93 10.86
N PRO A 44 2.49 15.50 12.06
CA PRO A 44 3.73 16.20 12.37
C PRO A 44 4.98 15.39 12.05
N GLY A 45 5.90 16.00 11.31
CA GLY A 45 7.14 15.36 10.85
C GLY A 45 7.00 14.45 9.63
N ALA A 46 5.80 14.31 9.06
CA ALA A 46 5.62 13.53 7.84
C ALA A 46 6.38 14.12 6.64
N VAL A 47 6.87 13.23 5.78
CA VAL A 47 7.39 13.54 4.45
C VAL A 47 6.37 13.13 3.40
N LEU A 48 6.36 13.82 2.26
CA LEU A 48 5.43 13.56 1.17
C LEU A 48 6.13 12.78 0.05
N VAL A 49 5.52 11.69 -0.41
CA VAL A 49 5.97 10.96 -1.61
C VAL A 49 6.03 11.88 -2.85
N PRO A 50 6.91 11.61 -3.82
CA PRO A 50 6.87 12.34 -5.09
C PRO A 50 5.58 12.01 -5.87
N ASP A 51 5.19 12.92 -6.77
CA ASP A 51 4.04 12.69 -7.64
C ASP A 51 4.27 11.44 -8.52
N ASN A 52 3.22 10.65 -8.71
CA ASN A 52 3.25 9.38 -9.45
C ASN A 52 4.29 8.36 -8.95
N TYR A 53 4.68 8.38 -7.67
CA TYR A 53 5.67 7.44 -7.12
C TYR A 53 5.30 5.95 -7.31
N GLU A 54 4.00 5.67 -7.48
CA GLU A 54 3.46 4.33 -7.71
C GLU A 54 3.75 3.77 -9.12
N LYS A 55 4.33 4.59 -9.99
CA LYS A 55 4.68 4.28 -11.39
C LYS A 55 6.18 4.30 -11.61
N ASP A 56 6.57 3.60 -12.67
CA ASP A 56 7.91 3.72 -13.23
C ASP A 56 7.96 5.01 -14.08
N PRO A 57 8.80 6.00 -13.72
CA PRO A 57 8.85 7.28 -14.41
C PRO A 57 9.32 7.16 -15.87
N ASP A 58 10.08 6.11 -16.22
CA ASP A 58 10.62 5.95 -17.57
C ASP A 58 9.56 5.42 -18.54
N SER A 59 8.67 4.55 -18.06
CA SER A 59 7.60 3.96 -18.88
C SER A 59 6.24 4.63 -18.70
N GLY A 60 6.04 5.37 -17.60
CA GLY A 60 4.74 5.92 -17.18
C GLY A 60 3.71 4.85 -16.81
N ARG A 61 4.13 3.58 -16.71
CA ARG A 61 3.27 2.45 -16.38
C ARG A 61 3.31 2.16 -14.88
N LEU A 62 2.32 1.41 -14.40
CA LEU A 62 2.23 0.93 -13.01
C LEU A 62 3.25 -0.18 -12.72
N PHE A 63 4.51 0.04 -13.09
CA PHE A 63 5.65 -0.75 -12.65
C PHE A 63 6.33 -0.06 -11.47
N LEU A 64 7.16 -0.79 -10.73
CA LEU A 64 8.06 -0.16 -9.77
C LEU A 64 9.15 0.61 -10.51
N MET A 65 9.54 1.76 -9.95
CA MET A 65 10.79 2.45 -10.28
C MET A 65 11.96 1.47 -10.34
N GLN A 66 12.97 1.74 -11.16
CA GLN A 66 14.21 0.94 -11.15
C GLN A 66 14.99 1.13 -9.84
N PRO A 67 15.88 0.20 -9.45
CA PRO A 67 16.54 0.25 -8.13
C PRO A 67 17.23 1.58 -7.80
N ALA A 68 17.88 2.23 -8.77
CA ALA A 68 18.54 3.51 -8.57
C ALA A 68 17.55 4.67 -8.31
N GLN A 69 16.42 4.68 -9.02
CA GLN A 69 15.35 5.68 -8.83
C GLN A 69 14.65 5.46 -7.50
N PHE A 70 14.35 4.21 -7.15
CA PHE A 70 13.73 3.86 -5.87
C PHE A 70 14.62 4.24 -4.68
N LYS A 71 15.93 3.98 -4.79
CA LYS A 71 16.94 4.46 -3.83
C LYS A 71 16.89 5.98 -3.68
N ALA A 72 16.94 6.72 -4.79
CA ALA A 72 16.94 8.18 -4.75
C ALA A 72 15.65 8.74 -4.11
N MET A 73 14.49 8.14 -4.40
CA MET A 73 13.23 8.49 -3.74
C MET A 73 13.30 8.24 -2.23
N CYS A 74 13.72 7.04 -1.80
CA CYS A 74 13.82 6.70 -0.38
C CYS A 74 14.75 7.66 0.38
N GLU A 75 15.93 7.93 -0.17
CA GLU A 75 16.88 8.87 0.44
C GLU A 75 16.35 10.31 0.47
N GLY A 76 15.62 10.74 -0.57
CA GLY A 76 14.93 12.03 -0.60
C GLY A 76 13.83 12.15 0.47
N LEU A 77 13.20 11.02 0.82
CA LEU A 77 12.24 10.91 1.91
C LEU A 77 12.90 10.67 3.28
N SER A 78 14.23 10.68 3.36
CA SER A 78 14.99 10.36 4.58
C SER A 78 14.82 8.92 5.09
N ILE A 79 14.39 7.99 4.21
CA ILE A 79 14.29 6.57 4.49
C ILE A 79 15.64 5.91 4.23
N GLY A 80 16.30 5.45 5.29
CA GLY A 80 17.53 4.69 5.24
C GLY A 80 17.34 3.21 5.57
N ASP A 81 18.44 2.45 5.54
CA ASP A 81 18.44 1.00 5.77
C ASP A 81 17.84 0.59 7.14
N ASP A 82 18.07 1.38 8.19
CA ASP A 82 17.62 1.13 9.58
C ASP A 82 16.37 1.95 9.98
N THR A 83 15.66 2.51 9.01
CA THR A 83 14.46 3.34 9.28
C THR A 83 13.23 2.48 9.50
N THR A 84 12.41 2.81 10.49
CA THR A 84 11.03 2.32 10.59
C THR A 84 10.11 3.27 9.82
N VAL A 85 9.49 2.78 8.75
CA VAL A 85 8.59 3.59 7.90
C VAL A 85 7.15 3.41 8.34
N ILE A 86 6.43 4.51 8.53
CA ILE A 86 4.97 4.53 8.76
C ILE A 86 4.29 5.18 7.57
N ALA A 87 3.72 4.38 6.68
CA ALA A 87 2.97 4.87 5.53
C ALA A 87 1.50 5.16 5.91
N TYR A 88 0.96 6.27 5.44
CA TYR A 88 -0.47 6.56 5.53
C TYR A 88 -0.96 7.32 4.29
N ASP A 89 -2.27 7.35 4.09
CA ASP A 89 -2.93 8.14 3.05
C ASP A 89 -4.30 8.63 3.52
N HIS A 90 -5.06 9.26 2.63
CA HIS A 90 -6.44 9.69 2.88
C HIS A 90 -7.45 8.75 2.20
N SER A 91 -6.97 7.63 1.66
CA SER A 91 -7.63 6.79 0.68
C SER A 91 -7.71 5.33 1.15
N ARG A 92 -8.01 5.12 2.44
CA ARG A 92 -8.20 3.79 3.06
C ARG A 92 -7.00 2.87 2.84
N SER A 93 -5.80 3.41 3.03
CA SER A 93 -4.53 2.69 2.89
C SER A 93 -4.22 2.18 1.48
N LEU A 94 -4.94 2.62 0.44
CA LEU A 94 -4.70 2.20 -0.94
C LEU A 94 -3.28 2.56 -1.43
N THR A 95 -2.88 3.82 -1.30
CA THR A 95 -1.54 4.26 -1.73
C THR A 95 -0.50 3.90 -0.67
N ALA A 96 -0.84 3.98 0.62
CA ALA A 96 0.05 3.54 1.69
C ALA A 96 0.45 2.05 1.54
N ALA A 97 -0.49 1.17 1.18
CA ALA A 97 -0.21 -0.24 0.93
C ALA A 97 0.66 -0.46 -0.33
N ARG A 98 0.51 0.39 -1.34
CA ARG A 98 1.37 0.38 -2.54
C ARG A 98 2.82 0.71 -2.21
N LEU A 99 3.06 1.72 -1.35
CA LEU A 99 4.39 2.05 -0.84
C LEU A 99 4.95 0.93 0.03
N TRP A 100 4.13 0.38 0.94
CA TRP A 100 4.48 -0.75 1.78
C TRP A 100 4.95 -1.96 0.95
N TRP A 101 4.21 -2.33 -0.11
CA TRP A 101 4.60 -3.41 -1.01
C TRP A 101 5.88 -3.09 -1.79
N ALA A 102 6.06 -1.84 -2.23
CA ALA A 102 7.27 -1.41 -2.93
C ALA A 102 8.52 -1.52 -2.04
N LEU A 103 8.45 -1.05 -0.80
CA LEU A 103 9.55 -1.14 0.16
C LEU A 103 9.91 -2.61 0.46
N ASN A 104 8.91 -3.46 0.69
CA ASN A 104 9.12 -4.91 0.87
C ASN A 104 9.72 -5.59 -0.36
N THR A 105 9.34 -5.15 -1.56
CA THR A 105 9.93 -5.62 -2.83
C THR A 105 11.40 -5.22 -2.96
N TYR A 106 11.78 -4.09 -2.39
CA TYR A 106 13.16 -3.62 -2.31
C TYR A 106 13.89 -4.06 -1.03
N GLY A 107 13.32 -5.00 -0.28
CA GLY A 107 13.94 -5.63 0.89
C GLY A 107 13.96 -4.77 2.16
N HIS A 108 13.26 -3.63 2.16
CA HIS A 108 13.04 -2.81 3.34
C HIS A 108 11.74 -3.26 4.01
N THR A 109 11.87 -4.08 5.05
CA THR A 109 10.75 -4.82 5.66
C THR A 109 10.22 -4.17 6.94
N ASP A 110 10.94 -3.22 7.53
CA ASP A 110 10.45 -2.45 8.68
C ASP A 110 9.57 -1.28 8.24
N VAL A 111 8.47 -1.64 7.59
CA VAL A 111 7.44 -0.71 7.11
C VAL A 111 6.08 -1.14 7.64
N LYS A 112 5.34 -0.16 8.15
CA LYS A 112 4.02 -0.30 8.75
C LYS A 112 3.04 0.67 8.09
N ILE A 113 1.76 0.37 8.20
CA ILE A 113 0.67 1.23 7.72
C ILE A 113 -0.11 1.74 8.94
N LEU A 114 -0.38 3.04 8.97
CA LEU A 114 -1.35 3.60 9.93
C LEU A 114 -2.75 3.12 9.57
N ASN A 115 -3.32 2.25 10.40
CA ASN A 115 -4.66 1.70 10.16
C ASN A 115 -5.71 2.83 10.24
N GLY A 116 -6.50 2.98 9.17
CA GLY A 116 -7.47 4.08 9.01
C GLY A 116 -6.86 5.41 8.51
N GLY A 117 -5.55 5.47 8.35
CA GLY A 117 -4.82 6.58 7.73
C GLY A 117 -5.10 7.96 8.36
N TRP A 118 -5.13 8.99 7.52
CA TRP A 118 -5.36 10.37 7.96
C TRP A 118 -6.69 10.55 8.69
N ARG A 119 -7.74 9.82 8.27
CA ARG A 119 -9.05 9.89 8.92
C ARG A 119 -8.94 9.46 10.38
N ALA A 120 -8.33 8.30 10.64
CA ALA A 120 -8.13 7.82 12.01
C ALA A 120 -7.30 8.82 12.83
N TRP A 121 -6.24 9.38 12.26
CA TRP A 121 -5.42 10.39 12.92
C TRP A 121 -6.24 11.58 13.42
N VAL A 122 -7.03 12.21 12.54
CA VAL A 122 -7.81 13.41 12.90
C VAL A 122 -8.98 13.09 13.82
N THR A 123 -9.67 11.96 13.64
CA THR A 123 -10.83 11.59 14.49
C THR A 123 -10.41 11.24 15.92
N ASN A 124 -9.17 10.80 16.11
CA ASN A 124 -8.58 10.56 17.43
C ASN A 124 -7.89 11.81 18.01
N GLY A 125 -8.04 12.98 17.39
CA GLY A 125 -7.50 14.24 17.92
C GLY A 125 -5.99 14.40 17.74
N GLY A 126 -5.40 13.69 16.78
CA GLY A 126 -3.98 13.82 16.45
C GLY A 126 -3.62 15.25 16.04
N ALA A 127 -2.43 15.70 16.46
CA ALA A 127 -1.91 17.02 16.10
C ALA A 127 -1.72 17.15 14.58
N VAL A 128 -1.87 18.36 14.03
CA VAL A 128 -1.72 18.63 12.59
C VAL A 128 -0.57 19.60 12.38
N ASP A 129 0.28 19.31 11.40
CA ASP A 129 1.35 20.18 10.95
C ASP A 129 1.11 20.61 9.49
N PHE A 130 1.75 21.71 9.10
CA PHE A 130 1.69 22.32 7.77
C PHE A 130 3.09 22.61 7.23
N GLY A 131 4.14 22.36 8.02
CA GLY A 131 5.53 22.52 7.62
C GLY A 131 6.01 21.45 6.65
N ARG A 132 7.27 21.52 6.25
CA ARG A 132 7.95 20.41 5.59
C ARG A 132 9.07 19.92 6.51
N ALA A 133 9.15 18.61 6.72
CA ALA A 133 10.23 18.02 7.48
C ALA A 133 11.59 18.34 6.82
N ALA A 134 12.61 18.60 7.65
CA ALA A 134 13.96 18.77 7.15
C ALA A 134 14.53 17.42 6.67
N PRO A 135 15.15 17.36 5.49
CA PRO A 135 15.73 16.10 4.99
C PRO A 135 16.90 15.66 5.86
N LYS A 136 17.00 14.35 6.12
CA LYS A 136 18.15 13.71 6.76
C LYS A 136 18.99 13.03 5.69
N SER A 137 20.30 13.14 5.80
CA SER A 137 21.20 12.34 4.96
C SER A 137 21.22 10.91 5.46
N VAL A 138 20.82 9.97 4.61
CA VAL A 138 20.71 8.54 4.89
C VAL A 138 21.25 7.74 3.72
N THR A 139 21.47 6.44 3.93
CA THR A 139 21.76 5.49 2.85
C THR A 139 20.63 4.47 2.76
N PHE A 140 20.11 4.29 1.55
CA PHE A 140 19.18 3.21 1.21
C PHE A 140 19.83 2.21 0.25
N THR A 141 19.82 0.93 0.59
CA THR A 141 20.42 -0.16 -0.18
C THR A 141 19.33 -1.07 -0.75
N PRO A 142 18.86 -0.85 -1.99
CA PRO A 142 17.77 -1.64 -2.56
C PRO A 142 18.18 -3.10 -2.76
N LYS A 143 17.39 -4.03 -2.20
CA LYS A 143 17.52 -5.48 -2.38
C LYS A 143 16.28 -6.01 -3.09
N ARG A 144 16.20 -5.74 -4.39
CA ARG A 144 15.04 -6.08 -5.21
C ARG A 144 14.80 -7.59 -5.25
N ASP A 145 13.59 -7.99 -4.89
CA ASP A 145 13.10 -9.37 -4.94
C ASP A 145 11.97 -9.49 -5.96
N ASP A 146 12.33 -9.94 -7.16
CA ASP A 146 11.37 -10.10 -8.26
C ASP A 146 10.31 -11.19 -8.01
N SER A 147 10.48 -12.05 -7.00
CA SER A 147 9.46 -13.08 -6.64
C SER A 147 8.17 -12.48 -6.08
N LYS A 148 8.19 -11.21 -5.66
CA LYS A 148 7.01 -10.46 -5.22
C LYS A 148 6.22 -9.83 -6.37
N LEU A 149 6.71 -9.95 -7.60
CA LEU A 149 6.02 -9.50 -8.81
C LEU A 149 5.58 -10.71 -9.63
N VAL A 150 4.49 -10.54 -10.38
CA VAL A 150 4.07 -11.51 -11.39
C VAL A 150 4.16 -10.88 -12.78
N LYS A 151 4.80 -11.58 -13.71
CA LYS A 151 4.87 -11.18 -15.12
C LYS A 151 3.66 -11.70 -15.88
N VAL A 152 3.33 -11.04 -16.98
CA VAL A 152 2.18 -11.40 -17.83
C VAL A 152 2.20 -12.87 -18.27
N ASP A 153 3.36 -13.41 -18.62
CA ASP A 153 3.44 -14.81 -19.07
C ASP A 153 3.29 -15.82 -17.92
N GLU A 154 3.72 -15.47 -16.71
CA GLU A 154 3.45 -16.26 -15.50
C GLU A 154 1.95 -16.23 -15.16
N LEU A 155 1.31 -15.06 -15.27
CA LEU A 155 -0.14 -14.92 -15.04
C LEU A 155 -0.95 -15.74 -16.06
N LYS A 156 -0.55 -15.73 -17.33
CA LYS A 156 -1.19 -16.57 -18.36
C LYS A 156 -1.09 -18.06 -18.05
N GLN A 157 0.04 -18.51 -17.49
CA GLN A 157 0.22 -19.90 -17.08
C GLN A 157 -0.65 -20.21 -15.86
N ALA A 158 -0.71 -19.31 -14.88
CA ALA A 158 -1.56 -19.45 -13.69
C ALA A 158 -3.05 -19.58 -14.05
N CYS A 159 -3.54 -18.88 -15.08
CA CYS A 159 -4.89 -19.05 -15.61
C CYS A 159 -5.22 -20.47 -16.11
N GLN A 160 -4.22 -21.31 -16.37
CA GLN A 160 -4.40 -22.68 -16.86
C GLN A 160 -4.26 -23.74 -15.75
N VAL A 161 -3.86 -23.35 -14.53
CA VAL A 161 -3.58 -24.26 -13.42
C VAL A 161 -4.69 -24.13 -12.37
N GLY A 162 -5.32 -25.27 -12.01
CA GLY A 162 -6.48 -25.30 -11.10
C GLY A 162 -6.23 -24.80 -9.67
N ASP A 163 -4.97 -24.73 -9.24
CA ASP A 163 -4.57 -24.33 -7.88
C ASP A 163 -4.23 -22.82 -7.75
N SER A 164 -4.58 -22.01 -8.76
CA SER A 164 -4.35 -20.56 -8.75
C SER A 164 -5.66 -19.77 -8.67
N VAL A 165 -5.62 -18.64 -7.98
CA VAL A 165 -6.68 -17.63 -8.00
C VAL A 165 -6.10 -16.35 -8.56
N ILE A 166 -6.68 -15.87 -9.65
CA ILE A 166 -6.41 -14.53 -10.15
C ILE A 166 -7.46 -13.62 -9.51
N TRP A 167 -7.05 -12.77 -8.58
CA TRP A 167 -7.93 -11.89 -7.82
C TRP A 167 -7.90 -10.48 -8.43
N ASP A 168 -9.00 -10.09 -9.06
CA ASP A 168 -9.19 -8.72 -9.57
C ASP A 168 -9.80 -7.85 -8.47
N VAL A 169 -9.03 -6.88 -7.99
CA VAL A 169 -9.45 -5.97 -6.90
C VAL A 169 -10.02 -4.65 -7.39
N ARG A 170 -10.21 -4.47 -8.69
CA ARG A 170 -10.71 -3.20 -9.26
C ARG A 170 -12.19 -2.97 -8.93
N SER A 171 -12.76 -1.88 -9.44
CA SER A 171 -14.20 -1.62 -9.29
C SER A 171 -15.07 -2.54 -10.17
N ASP A 172 -16.35 -2.71 -9.80
CA ASP A 172 -17.34 -3.48 -10.58
C ASP A 172 -17.38 -3.04 -12.05
N GLY A 173 -17.31 -1.73 -12.30
CA GLY A 173 -17.35 -1.19 -13.66
C GLY A 173 -16.09 -1.47 -14.49
N GLU A 174 -14.93 -1.54 -13.83
CA GLU A 174 -13.69 -1.95 -14.49
C GLU A 174 -13.68 -3.46 -14.78
N TRP A 175 -14.30 -4.24 -13.89
CA TRP A 175 -14.47 -5.68 -14.00
C TRP A 175 -15.43 -6.08 -15.13
N ASP A 176 -16.62 -5.49 -15.18
CA ASP A 176 -17.65 -5.80 -16.19
C ASP A 176 -17.39 -5.09 -17.53
N GLY A 177 -16.50 -4.10 -17.53
CA GLY A 177 -16.07 -3.33 -18.69
C GLY A 177 -16.99 -2.15 -19.06
N SER A 178 -17.96 -1.81 -18.22
CA SER A 178 -18.77 -0.58 -18.33
C SER A 178 -17.95 0.69 -18.08
N ASN A 179 -16.83 0.58 -17.36
CA ASN A 179 -15.85 1.65 -17.15
C ASN A 179 -14.49 1.27 -17.73
N SER A 180 -14.10 1.90 -18.83
CA SER A 180 -12.85 1.55 -19.51
C SER A 180 -11.59 2.04 -18.77
N ARG A 181 -11.69 3.11 -17.97
CA ARG A 181 -10.54 3.83 -17.39
C ARG A 181 -9.44 4.16 -18.42
N GLY A 182 -9.82 4.32 -19.68
CA GLY A 182 -8.88 4.58 -20.79
C GLY A 182 -8.16 3.34 -21.35
N ASN A 183 -8.50 2.13 -20.88
CA ASN A 183 -7.94 0.89 -21.41
C ASN A 183 -8.45 0.60 -22.83
N LYS A 184 -7.56 0.07 -23.68
CA LYS A 184 -7.90 -0.36 -25.05
C LYS A 184 -8.85 -1.56 -25.09
N ARG A 185 -8.83 -2.39 -24.04
CA ARG A 185 -9.70 -3.54 -23.86
C ARG A 185 -10.31 -3.44 -22.46
N VAL A 186 -11.63 -3.59 -22.39
CA VAL A 186 -12.40 -3.58 -21.15
C VAL A 186 -12.69 -5.00 -20.67
N GLY A 187 -13.15 -5.14 -19.43
CA GLY A 187 -13.39 -6.43 -18.77
C GLY A 187 -12.21 -6.84 -17.88
N HIS A 188 -12.05 -8.15 -17.69
CA HIS A 188 -11.11 -8.75 -16.74
C HIS A 188 -10.29 -9.90 -17.34
N VAL A 189 -9.30 -10.37 -16.60
CA VAL A 189 -8.50 -11.55 -16.95
C VAL A 189 -9.41 -12.80 -16.93
N PRO A 190 -9.42 -13.63 -17.98
CA PRO A 190 -10.27 -14.83 -18.01
C PRO A 190 -10.04 -15.74 -16.79
N GLY A 191 -11.14 -16.15 -16.15
CA GLY A 191 -11.10 -17.03 -14.97
C GLY A 191 -10.76 -16.32 -13.66
N ALA A 192 -10.59 -14.99 -13.66
CA ALA A 192 -10.39 -14.23 -12.44
C ALA A 192 -11.63 -14.30 -11.50
N VAL A 193 -11.38 -14.08 -10.22
CA VAL A 193 -12.39 -13.84 -9.20
C VAL A 193 -12.42 -12.33 -8.94
N HIS A 194 -13.62 -11.77 -8.84
CA HIS A 194 -13.79 -10.36 -8.51
C HIS A 194 -14.12 -10.18 -7.03
N LEU A 195 -13.35 -9.32 -6.38
CA LEU A 195 -13.66 -8.78 -5.06
C LEU A 195 -12.90 -7.47 -4.92
N GLU A 196 -13.59 -6.34 -5.06
CA GLU A 196 -12.97 -5.02 -4.96
C GLU A 196 -12.28 -4.84 -3.60
N TRP A 197 -11.05 -4.28 -3.60
CA TRP A 197 -10.23 -4.11 -2.40
C TRP A 197 -10.98 -3.39 -1.26
N PHE A 198 -11.84 -2.44 -1.61
CA PHE A 198 -12.64 -1.64 -0.69
C PHE A 198 -13.53 -2.49 0.23
N ASN A 199 -13.97 -3.68 -0.23
CA ASN A 199 -14.80 -4.58 0.56
C ASN A 199 -14.07 -5.15 1.80
N LEU A 200 -12.73 -5.03 1.84
CA LEU A 200 -11.92 -5.44 2.99
C LEU A 200 -11.68 -4.31 3.99
N MET A 201 -12.21 -3.12 3.70
CA MET A 201 -12.10 -1.93 4.54
C MET A 201 -13.43 -1.66 5.25
N ASP A 202 -13.36 -1.14 6.46
CA ASP A 202 -14.51 -0.62 7.18
C ASP A 202 -14.91 0.74 6.59
N SER A 203 -16.19 0.91 6.26
CA SER A 203 -16.69 2.11 5.58
C SER A 203 -16.72 3.35 6.47
N GLU A 204 -16.83 3.18 7.78
CA GLU A 204 -17.00 4.26 8.74
C GLU A 204 -15.65 4.76 9.28
N THR A 205 -14.72 3.85 9.51
CA THR A 205 -13.42 4.13 10.13
C THR A 205 -12.29 4.26 9.12
N ASN A 206 -12.46 3.74 7.90
CA ASN A 206 -11.41 3.51 6.89
C ASN A 206 -10.34 2.48 7.33
N GLU A 207 -10.53 1.79 8.46
CA GLU A 207 -9.61 0.76 8.93
C GLU A 207 -9.79 -0.55 8.14
N PHE A 208 -8.78 -1.41 8.16
CA PHE A 208 -8.94 -2.78 7.69
C PHE A 208 -9.96 -3.50 8.59
N LYS A 209 -10.88 -4.27 7.98
CA LYS A 209 -11.83 -5.12 8.73
C LYS A 209 -11.09 -6.16 9.57
N PRO A 210 -11.65 -6.63 10.70
CA PRO A 210 -11.03 -7.66 11.53
C PRO A 210 -10.60 -8.90 10.72
N ALA A 211 -9.48 -9.51 11.09
CA ALA A 211 -8.87 -10.60 10.32
C ALA A 211 -9.82 -11.79 10.09
N ALA A 212 -10.68 -12.10 11.06
CA ALA A 212 -11.69 -13.15 10.93
C ALA A 212 -12.74 -12.80 9.86
N GLU A 213 -13.14 -11.53 9.77
CA GLU A 213 -14.10 -11.06 8.77
C GLU A 213 -13.45 -11.05 7.38
N ILE A 214 -12.23 -10.54 7.24
CA ILE A 214 -11.47 -10.58 5.98
C ILE A 214 -11.33 -12.03 5.50
N ARG A 215 -10.92 -12.95 6.39
CA ARG A 215 -10.78 -14.37 6.05
C ARG A 215 -12.10 -14.97 5.57
N ARG A 216 -13.21 -14.64 6.22
CA ARG A 216 -14.55 -15.09 5.80
C ARG A 216 -14.89 -14.56 4.40
N ILE A 217 -14.76 -13.26 4.17
CA ILE A 217 -15.07 -12.62 2.87
C ILE A 217 -14.23 -13.25 1.75
N LEU A 218 -12.91 -13.40 1.95
CA LEU A 218 -12.02 -14.02 0.98
C LEU A 218 -12.41 -15.48 0.68
N THR A 219 -12.70 -16.26 1.73
CA THR A 219 -13.10 -17.67 1.58
C THR A 219 -14.42 -17.83 0.82
N GLU A 220 -15.40 -16.95 1.06
CA GLU A 220 -16.67 -16.92 0.34
C GLU A 220 -16.48 -16.67 -1.18
N HIS A 221 -15.40 -16.00 -1.56
CA HIS A 221 -15.02 -15.77 -2.96
C HIS A 221 -14.02 -16.83 -3.49
N GLY A 222 -13.72 -17.88 -2.72
CA GLY A 222 -12.80 -18.94 -3.11
C GLY A 222 -11.32 -18.53 -3.12
N ILE A 223 -10.99 -17.38 -2.52
CA ILE A 223 -9.63 -16.89 -2.28
C ILE A 223 -9.16 -17.48 -0.95
N THR A 224 -8.39 -18.57 -1.01
CA THR A 224 -8.04 -19.38 0.16
C THR A 224 -6.52 -19.60 0.24
N PRO A 225 -5.95 -19.79 1.45
CA PRO A 225 -4.49 -19.84 1.66
C PRO A 225 -3.81 -21.11 1.09
N ASP A 226 -4.58 -22.12 0.69
CA ASP A 226 -4.10 -23.33 0.02
C ASP A 226 -3.83 -23.13 -1.48
N LYS A 227 -4.19 -21.97 -2.05
CA LYS A 227 -3.99 -21.63 -3.47
C LYS A 227 -2.94 -20.56 -3.66
N ASN A 228 -2.34 -20.51 -4.84
CA ASN A 228 -1.51 -19.39 -5.25
C ASN A 228 -2.41 -18.20 -5.64
N VAL A 229 -2.30 -17.08 -4.94
CA VAL A 229 -3.13 -15.89 -5.19
C VAL A 229 -2.33 -14.84 -5.93
N TYR A 230 -2.83 -14.41 -7.09
CA TYR A 230 -2.27 -13.36 -7.92
C TYR A 230 -3.25 -12.20 -7.98
N THR A 231 -2.95 -11.10 -7.28
CA THR A 231 -3.82 -9.92 -7.27
C THR A 231 -3.42 -8.90 -8.32
N TYR A 232 -4.39 -8.17 -8.88
CA TYR A 232 -4.16 -7.02 -9.75
C TYR A 232 -5.25 -5.95 -9.66
#